data_AF-A0A6A6AAL0-F1
#
_entry.id   AF-A0A6A6AAL0-F1
#
_cell.length_a   1.000
_cell.length_b   1.000
_cell.length_c   1.000
_cell.angle_alpha   90.00
_cell.angle_beta   90.00
_cell.angle_gamma   90.00
#
_symmetry.space_group_name_H-M   'P 1'
#
loop_
_entity.id
_entity.type
_entity.pdbx_description
1 polymer ?
#
loop_
_entity_poly.entity_id
_entity_poly.type
_entity_poly.pdbx_seq_one_letter_code
_entity_poly.pdbx_strand_id
1 'polypeptide(L)'
;MGKYTDAEKNACPHGDVRWPPPGEYPDALQLFYEEKGDRKRIFYNLIHDNSTSKAKQWETQVTTTAKAAQEKNKGMHPRMVVTAAFNQKQAVKQISSGPRGTLWLLGEGHEHIWECLKVLQDQAEAGTVRISADNDQRFRLFGVGVKGIKGDILLVSEKVELRKPAD
;
A
#
# COMPACT_ATOMS: atom_id res chain seq x y z
N MET A 1 -25.52 -5.16 6.04
CA MET A 1 -24.38 -4.32 6.50
C MET A 1 -25.00 -3.09 7.12
N GLY A 2 -24.71 -2.79 8.39
CA GLY A 2 -25.16 -1.53 8.99
C GLY A 2 -24.59 -0.37 8.18
N LYS A 3 -25.41 0.64 7.86
CA LYS A 3 -24.91 1.87 7.26
C LYS A 3 -23.98 2.52 8.29
N TYR A 4 -22.76 2.88 7.89
CA TYR A 4 -21.90 3.72 8.73
C TYR A 4 -22.70 4.96 9.15
N THR A 5 -22.68 5.25 10.44
CA THR A 5 -23.21 6.48 11.00
C THR A 5 -22.42 7.66 10.44
N ASP A 6 -23.04 8.84 10.44
CA ASP A 6 -22.34 10.03 9.95
C ASP A 6 -21.17 10.41 10.87
N ALA A 7 -21.24 10.06 12.17
CA ALA A 7 -20.11 10.18 13.09
C ALA A 7 -18.91 9.30 12.65
N GLU A 8 -19.13 8.04 12.27
CA GLU A 8 -18.07 7.14 11.79
C GLU A 8 -17.45 7.62 10.48
N LYS A 9 -18.28 8.13 9.55
CA LYS A 9 -17.78 8.72 8.30
C LYS A 9 -16.95 9.98 8.56
N ASN A 10 -17.41 10.84 9.46
CA ASN A 10 -16.72 12.08 9.80
C ASN A 10 -15.42 11.84 10.56
N ALA A 11 -15.29 10.71 11.26
CA ALA A 11 -14.02 10.29 11.86
C ALA A 11 -13.00 9.90 10.78
N CYS A 12 -13.45 9.37 9.63
CA CYS A 12 -12.57 8.99 8.53
C CYS A 12 -12.08 10.23 7.76
N PRO A 13 -10.77 10.39 7.52
CA PRO A 13 -10.26 11.46 6.68
C PRO A 13 -10.98 11.49 5.32
N HIS A 14 -11.38 12.69 4.88
CA HIS A 14 -12.11 12.89 3.62
C HIS A 14 -13.42 12.07 3.49
N GLY A 15 -14.00 11.59 4.60
CA GLY A 15 -15.21 10.75 4.60
C GLY A 15 -14.99 9.34 4.04
N ASP A 16 -13.73 8.92 3.88
CA ASP A 16 -13.37 7.72 3.17
C ASP A 16 -13.25 6.51 4.11
N VAL A 17 -14.37 5.78 4.19
CA VAL A 17 -14.57 4.61 5.07
C VAL A 17 -13.91 3.32 4.57
N ARG A 18 -13.12 3.37 3.48
CA ARG A 18 -12.45 2.20 2.92
C ARG A 18 -11.33 1.70 3.83
N TRP A 19 -10.75 2.58 4.62
CA TRP A 19 -9.81 2.23 5.68
C TRP A 19 -10.00 3.10 6.91
N PRO A 20 -9.64 2.61 8.10
CA PRO A 20 -9.96 3.29 9.34
C PRO A 20 -9.30 4.68 9.46
N PRO A 21 -9.80 5.50 10.39
CA PRO A 21 -9.10 6.72 10.79
C PRO A 21 -7.79 6.42 11.52
N PRO A 22 -6.87 7.39 11.64
CA PRO A 22 -5.69 7.24 12.48
C PRO A 22 -6.06 6.84 13.92
N GLY A 23 -5.29 5.94 14.54
CA GLY A 23 -5.61 5.44 15.87
C GLY A 23 -4.89 4.15 16.24
N GLU A 24 -5.37 3.49 17.29
CA GLU A 24 -4.79 2.24 17.77
C GLU A 24 -5.61 1.03 17.29
N TYR A 25 -4.98 0.15 16.51
CA TYR A 25 -5.60 -1.05 15.96
C TYR A 25 -4.75 -2.28 16.27
N PRO A 26 -4.91 -2.90 17.45
CA PRO A 26 -4.10 -4.03 17.88
C PRO A 26 -4.49 -5.37 17.24
N ASP A 27 -5.67 -5.41 16.60
CA ASP A 27 -6.29 -6.58 15.99
C ASP A 27 -6.44 -6.44 14.48
N ALA A 28 -6.63 -7.58 13.81
CA ALA A 28 -6.81 -7.61 12.36
C ALA A 28 -8.14 -6.95 11.93
N LEU A 29 -8.05 -6.12 10.90
CA LEU A 29 -9.17 -5.46 10.26
C LEU A 29 -9.62 -6.23 9.01
N GLN A 30 -10.84 -5.95 8.58
CA GLN A 30 -11.40 -6.50 7.35
C GLN A 30 -11.47 -5.44 6.26
N LEU A 31 -11.11 -5.84 5.03
CA LEU A 31 -11.36 -5.05 3.83
C LEU A 31 -12.15 -5.90 2.83
N PHE A 32 -13.15 -5.28 2.23
CA PHE A 32 -13.89 -5.85 1.10
C PHE A 32 -13.43 -5.17 -0.18
N TYR A 33 -13.23 -5.96 -1.22
CA TYR A 33 -12.96 -5.45 -2.55
C TYR A 33 -13.65 -6.32 -3.59
N GLU A 34 -13.80 -5.80 -4.81
CA GLU A 34 -14.42 -6.53 -5.91
C GLU A 34 -13.37 -6.96 -6.93
N GLU A 35 -13.47 -8.22 -7.38
CA GLU A 35 -12.66 -8.76 -8.45
C GLU A 35 -13.56 -9.49 -9.44
N LYS A 36 -13.61 -9.02 -10.69
CA LYS A 36 -14.43 -9.62 -11.75
C LYS A 36 -15.91 -9.80 -11.36
N GLY A 37 -16.44 -8.87 -10.57
CA GLY A 37 -17.82 -8.92 -10.06
C GLY A 37 -17.97 -9.73 -8.76
N ASP A 38 -16.94 -10.45 -8.32
CA ASP A 38 -16.96 -11.16 -7.05
C ASP A 38 -16.48 -10.27 -5.90
N ARG A 39 -17.31 -10.12 -4.88
CA ARG A 39 -16.89 -9.49 -3.63
C ARG A 39 -15.98 -10.43 -2.84
N LYS A 40 -14.71 -10.06 -2.72
CA LYS A 40 -13.71 -10.74 -1.89
C LYS A 40 -13.58 -10.04 -0.54
N ARG A 41 -13.11 -10.79 0.46
CA ARG A 41 -12.84 -10.31 1.81
C ARG A 41 -11.43 -10.71 2.21
N ILE A 42 -10.66 -9.75 2.72
CA ILE A 42 -9.32 -9.97 3.25
C ILE A 42 -9.23 -9.48 4.69
N PHE A 43 -8.37 -10.14 5.45
CA PHE A 43 -8.03 -9.74 6.82
C PHE A 43 -6.57 -9.32 6.87
N TYR A 44 -6.32 -8.18 7.51
CA TYR A 44 -4.99 -7.58 7.56
C TYR A 44 -4.73 -6.89 8.89
N ASN A 45 -3.47 -6.82 9.28
CA ASN A 45 -3.02 -5.99 10.38
C ASN A 45 -2.63 -4.61 9.84
N LEU A 46 -3.23 -3.53 10.37
CA LEU A 46 -2.97 -2.17 9.91
C LEU A 46 -1.57 -1.71 10.34
N ILE A 47 -0.81 -1.15 9.41
CA ILE A 47 0.47 -0.48 9.67
C ILE A 47 0.31 1.03 9.53
N HIS A 48 -0.32 1.48 8.44
CA HIS A 48 -0.48 2.90 8.14
C HIS A 48 -1.33 3.61 9.18
N ASP A 49 -0.79 4.69 9.75
CA ASP A 49 -1.43 5.54 10.77
C ASP A 49 -1.90 4.76 12.02
N ASN A 50 -1.31 3.60 12.28
CA ASN A 50 -1.57 2.79 13.47
C ASN A 50 -0.55 3.12 14.57
N SER A 51 -1.04 3.64 15.69
CA SER A 51 -0.20 4.03 16.84
C SER A 51 0.24 2.85 17.71
N THR A 52 -0.29 1.64 17.49
CA THR A 52 0.06 0.48 18.32
C THR A 52 1.53 0.06 18.14
N SER A 53 2.14 -0.47 19.19
CA SER A 53 3.52 -0.98 19.15
C SER A 53 3.69 -2.15 18.17
N LYS A 54 2.63 -2.95 17.95
CA LYS A 54 2.64 -4.05 16.98
C LYS A 54 2.80 -3.56 15.53
N ALA A 55 2.30 -2.37 15.18
CA ALA A 55 2.43 -1.82 13.83
C ALA A 55 3.89 -1.66 13.41
N LYS A 56 4.71 -1.12 14.33
CA LYS A 56 6.17 -0.99 14.11
C LYS A 56 6.85 -2.35 13.96
N GLN A 57 6.40 -3.36 14.71
CA GLN A 57 6.93 -4.72 14.58
C GLN A 57 6.60 -5.32 13.21
N TRP A 58 5.36 -5.18 12.74
CA TRP A 58 4.95 -5.65 11.42
C TRP A 58 5.68 -4.91 10.29
N GLU A 59 5.82 -3.59 10.38
CA GLU A 59 6.61 -2.79 9.43
C GLU A 59 8.07 -3.24 9.38
N THR A 60 8.68 -3.52 10.53
CA THR A 60 10.06 -4.00 10.61
C THR A 60 10.19 -5.38 9.97
N GLN A 61 9.23 -6.29 10.21
CA GLN A 61 9.21 -7.63 9.61
C GLN A 61 9.07 -7.56 8.09
N VAL A 62 8.14 -6.75 7.58
CA VAL A 62 7.94 -6.54 6.14
C VAL A 62 9.19 -5.96 5.51
N THR A 63 9.79 -4.94 6.12
CA THR A 63 11.00 -4.30 5.60
C THR A 63 12.20 -5.25 5.60
N THR A 64 12.36 -6.05 6.66
CA THR A 64 13.43 -7.05 6.74
C THR A 64 13.28 -8.11 5.65
N THR A 65 12.06 -8.59 5.44
CA THR A 65 11.74 -9.59 4.42
C THR A 65 11.97 -9.02 3.01
N ALA A 66 11.50 -7.80 2.75
CA ALA A 66 11.67 -7.12 1.47
C ALA A 66 13.15 -6.90 1.12
N LYS A 67 13.97 -6.47 2.10
CA LYS A 67 15.43 -6.36 1.92
C LYS A 67 16.07 -7.70 1.60
N ALA A 68 15.75 -8.75 2.35
CA ALA A 68 16.29 -10.09 2.08
C ALA A 68 15.87 -10.63 0.70
N ALA A 69 14.64 -10.32 0.24
CA ALA A 69 14.17 -10.67 -1.09
C ALA A 69 14.90 -9.86 -2.18
N GLN A 70 15.16 -8.58 -1.96
CA GLN A 70 15.90 -7.74 -2.90
C GLN A 70 17.35 -8.18 -3.06
N GLU A 71 17.99 -8.62 -1.97
CA GLU A 71 19.35 -9.17 -2.02
C GLU A 71 19.47 -10.43 -2.89
N LYS A 72 18.38 -11.20 -3.04
CA LYS A 72 18.31 -12.35 -3.95
C LYS A 72 18.08 -11.94 -5.42
N ASN A 73 17.57 -10.74 -5.66
CA ASN A 73 17.25 -10.20 -6.99
C ASN A 73 18.26 -9.14 -7.44
N LYS A 74 19.50 -9.19 -6.92
CA LYS A 74 20.58 -8.29 -7.29
C LYS A 74 20.83 -8.31 -8.80
N GLY A 75 21.03 -7.12 -9.38
CA GLY A 75 21.37 -6.94 -10.79
C GLY A 75 20.25 -6.36 -11.65
N MET A 76 19.00 -6.31 -11.15
CA MET A 76 17.93 -5.59 -11.83
C MET A 76 17.83 -4.14 -11.34
N HIS A 77 17.66 -3.21 -12.28
CA HIS A 77 17.46 -1.81 -11.93
C HIS A 77 16.09 -1.62 -11.25
N PRO A 78 15.97 -0.97 -10.07
CA PRO A 78 14.71 -0.87 -9.32
C PRO A 78 13.53 -0.34 -10.14
N ARG A 79 13.78 0.65 -11.01
CA ARG A 79 12.76 1.17 -11.93
C ARG A 79 12.18 0.10 -12.85
N MET A 80 13.02 -0.78 -13.41
CA MET A 80 12.55 -1.85 -14.30
C MET A 80 11.67 -2.84 -13.56
N VAL A 81 12.06 -3.22 -12.34
CA VAL A 81 11.29 -4.12 -11.48
C VAL A 81 9.91 -3.54 -11.17
N VAL A 82 9.86 -2.29 -10.72
CA VAL A 82 8.59 -1.61 -10.41
C VAL A 82 7.71 -1.48 -11.66
N THR A 83 8.25 -0.99 -12.78
CA THR A 83 7.45 -0.86 -14.01
C THR A 83 6.92 -2.20 -14.49
N ALA A 84 7.74 -3.26 -14.47
CA ALA A 84 7.32 -4.60 -14.86
C ALA A 84 6.19 -5.11 -13.96
N ALA A 85 6.31 -4.91 -12.63
CA ALA A 85 5.32 -5.37 -11.67
C ALA A 85 3.95 -4.70 -11.81
N PHE A 86 3.91 -3.39 -12.06
CA PHE A 86 2.65 -2.67 -12.25
C PHE A 86 2.00 -2.98 -13.61
N ASN A 87 2.78 -3.42 -14.60
CA ASN A 87 2.28 -3.87 -15.89
C ASN A 87 1.81 -5.34 -15.84
N GLN A 88 2.51 -6.19 -15.10
CA GLN A 88 2.17 -7.60 -14.88
C GLN A 88 1.23 -7.71 -13.67
N LYS A 89 -0.08 -7.55 -13.91
CA LYS A 89 -1.19 -7.54 -12.93
C LYS A 89 -1.21 -8.67 -11.87
N GLN A 90 -0.31 -9.66 -11.98
CA GLN A 90 -0.13 -10.75 -11.02
C GLN A 90 0.74 -10.35 -9.81
N ALA A 91 1.74 -9.48 -9.98
CA ALA A 91 2.64 -9.11 -8.90
C ALA A 91 2.04 -8.03 -7.98
N VAL A 92 1.45 -6.99 -8.60
CA VAL A 92 0.80 -5.88 -7.89
C VAL A 92 -0.61 -5.71 -8.42
N LYS A 93 -1.59 -5.82 -7.54
CA LYS A 93 -3.02 -5.73 -7.87
C LYS A 93 -3.66 -4.54 -7.17
N GLN A 94 -4.32 -3.68 -7.94
CA GLN A 94 -5.16 -2.63 -7.35
C GLN A 94 -6.40 -3.28 -6.69
N ILE A 95 -6.63 -2.99 -5.41
CA ILE A 95 -7.80 -3.50 -4.67
C ILE A 95 -8.85 -2.42 -4.44
N SER A 96 -8.44 -1.15 -4.34
CA SER A 96 -9.37 -0.04 -4.14
C SER A 96 -8.75 1.29 -4.54
N SER A 97 -9.54 2.23 -5.08
CA SER A 97 -9.09 3.59 -5.37
C SER A 97 -10.16 4.61 -4.97
N GLY A 98 -9.74 5.78 -4.50
CA GLY A 98 -10.62 6.82 -3.99
C GLY A 98 -9.86 8.00 -3.37
N PRO A 99 -10.53 8.88 -2.60
CA PRO A 99 -10.01 10.20 -2.25
C PRO A 99 -8.70 10.22 -1.47
N ARG A 100 -8.52 9.27 -0.54
CA ARG A 100 -7.27 9.14 0.24
C ARG A 100 -6.16 8.37 -0.49
N GLY A 101 -6.38 7.98 -1.75
CA GLY A 101 -5.42 7.23 -2.54
C GLY A 101 -5.89 5.82 -2.93
N THR A 102 -4.92 5.05 -3.41
CA THR A 102 -5.13 3.72 -3.99
C THR A 102 -4.48 2.66 -3.11
N LEU A 103 -5.26 1.64 -2.76
CA LEU A 103 -4.76 0.45 -2.09
C LEU A 103 -4.32 -0.58 -3.12
N TRP A 104 -3.17 -1.18 -2.88
CA TRP A 104 -2.58 -2.22 -3.70
C TRP A 104 -2.28 -3.45 -2.86
N LEU A 105 -2.47 -4.62 -3.45
CA LEU A 105 -2.05 -5.91 -2.92
C LEU A 105 -0.79 -6.34 -3.67
N LEU A 106 0.30 -6.46 -2.92
CA LEU A 106 1.57 -7.02 -3.38
C LEU A 106 1.59 -8.48 -2.95
N GLY A 107 1.55 -9.39 -3.94
CA GLY A 107 1.45 -10.84 -3.67
C GLY A 107 2.68 -11.41 -2.98
N GLU A 108 2.49 -12.51 -2.25
CA GLU A 108 3.56 -13.32 -1.66
C GLU A 108 4.68 -13.63 -2.67
N GLY A 109 5.93 -13.53 -2.23
CA GLY A 109 7.12 -13.74 -3.06
C GLY A 109 7.57 -12.51 -3.87
N HIS A 110 6.77 -11.43 -3.87
CA HIS A 110 7.10 -10.19 -4.55
C HIS A 110 7.55 -9.07 -3.60
N GLU A 111 7.97 -9.40 -2.38
CA GLU A 111 8.32 -8.42 -1.33
C GLU A 111 9.46 -7.48 -1.75
N HIS A 112 10.36 -7.94 -2.62
CA HIS A 112 11.45 -7.14 -3.19
C HIS A 112 10.97 -5.88 -3.93
N ILE A 113 9.73 -5.86 -4.43
CA ILE A 113 9.12 -4.70 -5.09
C ILE A 113 8.96 -3.55 -4.10
N TRP A 114 8.62 -3.84 -2.84
CA TRP A 114 8.52 -2.81 -1.80
C TRP A 114 9.86 -2.12 -1.57
N GLU A 115 10.96 -2.88 -1.52
CA GLU A 115 12.28 -2.29 -1.35
C GLU A 115 12.70 -1.49 -2.60
N CYS A 116 12.37 -1.96 -3.81
CA CYS A 116 12.58 -1.19 -5.04
C CYS A 116 11.81 0.15 -5.02
N LEU A 117 10.56 0.15 -4.56
CA LEU A 117 9.76 1.37 -4.40
C LEU A 117 10.44 2.34 -3.43
N LYS A 118 10.91 1.87 -2.28
CA LYS A 118 11.62 2.70 -1.30
C LYS A 118 12.89 3.32 -1.89
N VAL A 119 13.73 2.53 -2.55
CA VAL A 119 14.95 3.02 -3.19
C VAL A 119 14.63 4.14 -4.19
N LEU A 120 13.59 3.97 -5.01
CA LEU A 120 13.17 5.00 -5.97
C LEU A 120 12.65 6.26 -5.28
N GLN A 121 11.92 6.13 -4.17
CA GLN A 121 11.47 7.30 -3.39
C GLN A 121 12.65 8.03 -2.74
N ASP A 122 13.60 7.30 -2.16
CA ASP A 122 14.77 7.87 -1.51
C ASP A 122 15.70 8.60 -2.51
N GLN A 123 15.71 8.17 -3.77
CA GLN A 123 16.43 8.82 -4.86
C GLN A 123 15.71 10.03 -5.47
N ALA A 124 14.40 10.16 -5.26
CA ALA A 124 13.60 11.23 -5.83
C ALA A 124 13.48 12.39 -4.83
N GLU A 125 13.77 13.62 -5.27
CA GLU A 125 13.69 14.82 -4.40
C GLU A 125 12.31 14.98 -3.74
N ALA A 126 11.23 14.63 -4.46
CA ALA A 126 9.86 14.71 -3.94
C ALA A 126 9.43 13.49 -3.11
N GLY A 127 10.27 12.45 -3.00
CA GLY A 127 9.91 11.18 -2.37
C GLY A 127 8.76 10.47 -3.09
N THR A 128 8.79 10.46 -4.42
CA THR A 128 7.74 9.90 -5.28
C THR A 128 8.29 8.92 -6.30
N VAL A 129 7.43 8.01 -6.76
CA VAL A 129 7.71 7.05 -7.82
C VAL A 129 6.76 7.30 -8.98
N ARG A 130 7.33 7.59 -10.15
CA ARG A 130 6.60 7.58 -11.41
C ARG A 130 6.19 6.17 -11.83
N ILE A 131 4.89 5.88 -11.83
CA ILE A 131 4.35 4.60 -12.30
C ILE A 131 3.88 4.69 -13.75
N SER A 132 3.37 5.84 -14.18
CA SER A 132 3.03 6.16 -15.56
C SER A 132 3.40 7.60 -15.90
N ALA A 133 3.31 7.99 -17.18
CA ALA A 133 3.80 9.29 -17.69
C ALA A 133 3.42 10.50 -16.81
N ASP A 134 2.18 10.53 -16.32
CA ASP A 134 1.62 11.65 -15.54
C ASP A 134 1.22 11.27 -14.12
N ASN A 135 1.88 10.27 -13.52
CA ASN A 135 1.42 9.68 -12.27
C ASN A 135 2.58 9.40 -11.31
N ASP A 136 3.04 10.49 -10.69
CA ASP A 136 3.97 10.46 -9.58
C ASP A 136 3.21 10.20 -8.27
N GLN A 137 3.57 9.10 -7.61
CA GLN A 137 2.88 8.64 -6.41
C GLN A 137 3.85 8.39 -5.27
N ARG A 138 3.40 8.65 -4.04
CA ARG A 138 4.10 8.22 -2.83
C ARG A 138 3.45 6.95 -2.30
N PHE A 139 4.26 5.91 -2.12
CA PHE A 139 3.90 4.61 -1.59
C PHE A 139 4.28 4.48 -0.12
N ARG A 140 3.38 3.87 0.65
CA ARG A 140 3.56 3.54 2.07
C ARG A 140 3.03 2.14 2.35
N LEU A 141 3.56 1.48 3.38
CA LEU A 141 2.98 0.24 3.89
C LEU A 141 1.62 0.54 4.50
N PHE A 142 0.58 -0.11 3.98
CA PHE A 142 -0.76 -0.01 4.52
C PHE A 142 -1.01 -1.06 5.60
N GLY A 143 -0.60 -2.29 5.35
CA GLY A 143 -0.78 -3.39 6.28
C GLY A 143 -0.15 -4.70 5.79
N VAL A 144 -0.27 -5.73 6.61
CA VAL A 144 0.19 -7.09 6.28
C VAL A 144 -0.97 -8.07 6.33
N GLY A 145 -1.05 -8.97 5.35
CA GLY A 145 -2.13 -9.94 5.23
C GLY A 145 -2.07 -11.05 6.28
N VAL A 146 -3.24 -11.43 6.79
CA VAL A 146 -3.39 -12.46 7.85
C VAL A 146 -4.18 -13.66 7.35
N LYS A 147 -5.37 -13.44 6.77
CA LYS A 147 -6.27 -14.49 6.28
C LYS A 147 -6.84 -14.10 4.92
N GLY A 148 -6.84 -15.05 3.99
CA GLY A 148 -7.23 -14.85 2.59
C GLY A 148 -6.12 -14.28 1.71
N ILE A 149 -5.11 -13.65 2.31
CA ILE A 149 -3.93 -13.04 1.68
C ILE A 149 -2.70 -13.17 2.60
N LYS A 150 -2.57 -14.29 3.32
CA LYS A 150 -1.50 -14.45 4.31
C LYS A 150 -0.14 -14.40 3.60
N GLY A 151 0.75 -13.52 4.04
CA GLY A 151 2.05 -13.30 3.40
C GLY A 151 2.07 -12.13 2.41
N ASP A 152 0.90 -11.72 1.90
CA ASP A 152 0.81 -10.54 1.03
C ASP A 152 1.00 -9.24 1.83
N ILE A 153 1.49 -8.22 1.13
CA ILE A 153 1.66 -6.87 1.66
C ILE A 153 0.59 -5.97 1.06
N LEU A 154 -0.06 -5.17 1.90
CA LEU A 154 -0.92 -4.10 1.44
C LEU A 154 -0.12 -2.80 1.39
N LEU A 155 -0.18 -2.12 0.25
CA LEU A 155 0.40 -0.80 0.04
C LEU A 155 -0.71 0.23 -0.13
N VAL A 156 -0.43 1.46 0.29
CA VAL A 156 -1.23 2.63 -0.08
C VAL A 156 -0.37 3.55 -0.93
N SER A 157 -0.98 4.13 -1.95
CA SER A 157 -0.34 5.16 -2.77
C SER A 157 -1.19 6.41 -2.90
N GLU A 158 -0.54 7.56 -2.86
CA GLU A 158 -1.17 8.87 -2.99
C GLU A 158 -0.52 9.64 -4.13
N LYS A 159 -1.34 10.31 -4.94
CA LYS A 159 -0.83 11.24 -5.95
C LYS A 159 -0.23 12.44 -5.25
N VAL A 160 0.96 12.84 -5.69
CA VAL A 160 1.59 14.07 -5.23
C VAL A 160 1.47 15.09 -6.34
N GLU A 161 0.72 16.17 -6.08
CA GLU A 161 0.73 17.32 -6.97
C GLU A 161 2.10 17.99 -6.86
N LEU A 162 2.97 17.72 -7.83
CA LEU A 162 4.18 18.50 -8.00
C LEU A 162 3.74 19.91 -8.37
N ARG A 163 3.91 20.87 -7.45
CA ARG A 163 3.67 22.28 -7.74
C ARG A 163 4.48 22.61 -8.99
N LYS A 164 3.81 23.03 -10.07
CA LYS A 164 4.52 23.68 -11.18
C LYS A 164 5.27 24.87 -10.58
N PRO A 165 6.54 25.11 -10.97
CA PRO A 165 7.19 26.36 -10.61
C PRO A 165 6.25 27.49 -11.07
N ALA A 166 6.01 28.46 -10.19
CA ALA A 166 5.27 29.65 -10.55
C ALA A 166 6.04 30.35 -11.67
N ASP A 167 5.39 30.54 -12.82
CA ASP A 167 5.91 31.34 -13.93
C ASP A 167 6.10 32.81 -13.52
#